data_AF-A0A1F5YDA9-F1
#
_entry.id   AF-A0A1F5YDA9-F1
#
_cell.length_a   1.000
_cell.length_b   1.000
_cell.length_c   1.000
_cell.angle_alpha   90.00
_cell.angle_beta   90.00
_cell.angle_gamma   90.00
#
_symmetry.space_group_name_H-M   'P 1'
#
loop_
_entity.id
_entity.type
_entity.pdbx_description
1 polymer ?
#
loop_
_entity_poly.entity_id
_entity_poly.type
_entity_poly.pdbx_seq_one_letter_code
_entity_poly.pdbx_strand_id
1 'polypeptide(L)' 'MGQIGPYLGIGLEFALYILIFFFLGYYLDGRWGTGPWLMLAGAAVGFAGGLYSLFKTLSRLSSPKRAGRPGPD' A
#
# COMPACT_ATOMS: atom_id res chain seq x y z
N MET A 1 15.77 16.78 13.45
CA MET A 1 14.82 16.98 12.34
C MET A 1 14.66 15.64 11.62
N GLY A 2 13.73 14.79 12.04
CA GLY A 2 12.43 14.63 11.38
C GLY A 2 12.34 13.23 10.75
N GLN A 3 12.09 12.19 11.55
CA GLN A 3 11.92 10.80 11.08
C GLN A 3 10.56 10.58 10.39
N ILE A 4 10.17 11.49 9.50
CA ILE A 4 8.91 11.44 8.74
C ILE A 4 9.07 10.72 7.40
N GLY A 5 10.32 10.59 6.92
CA GLY A 5 10.66 9.93 5.65
C GLY A 5 10.10 8.51 5.48
N PRO A 6 10.12 7.64 6.52
CA PRO A 6 9.58 6.28 6.40
C PRO A 6 8.06 6.25 6.21
N TYR A 7 7.32 7.18 6.83
CA TYR A 7 5.86 7.23 6.73
C TYR A 7 5.38 7.73 5.36
N LEU A 8 6.12 8.66 4.76
CA LEU A 8 5.87 9.15 3.40
C LEU A 8 6.00 8.05 2.34
N GLY A 9 7.01 7.18 2.47
CA GLY A 9 7.20 6.06 1.55
C GLY A 9 6.01 5.08 1.57
N ILE A 10 5.45 4.82 2.76
CA ILE A 10 4.31 3.91 2.93
C ILE A 10 3.03 4.51 2.34
N GLY A 11 2.79 5.80 2.57
CA GLY A 11 1.65 6.51 1.97
C GLY A 11 1.73 6.57 0.45
N LEU A 12 2.94 6.71 -0.11
CA LEU A 12 3.16 6.69 -1.55
C LEU A 12 2.89 5.29 -2.14
N GLU A 13 3.38 4.23 -1.50
CA GLU A 13 3.14 2.85 -1.94
C GLU A 13 1.63 2.52 -1.92
N PHE A 14 0.93 2.95 -0.87
CA PHE A 14 -0.53 2.86 -0.77
C PHE A 14 -1.25 3.56 -1.93
N ALA A 15 -0.88 4.82 -2.21
CA ALA A 15 -1.46 5.59 -3.31
C ALA A 15 -1.19 4.95 -4.67
N LEU A 16 0.01 4.41 -4.89
CA LEU A 16 0.37 3.71 -6.13
C LEU A 16 -0.48 2.46 -6.34
N TYR A 17 -0.70 1.66 -5.30
CA TYR A 17 -1.58 0.49 -5.37
C TYR A 17 -2.99 0.88 -5.83
N ILE A 18 -3.60 1.89 -5.18
CA ILE A 18 -4.95 2.36 -5.55
C ILE A 18 -4.98 2.85 -6.99
N LEU A 19 -4.02 3.70 -7.39
CA LEU A 19 -3.96 4.26 -8.74
C LEU A 19 -3.85 3.17 -9.81
N ILE A 20 -2.96 2.18 -9.62
CA ILE A 20 -2.77 1.10 -10.59
C ILE A 20 -4.07 0.32 -10.80
N PHE A 21 -4.71 -0.13 -9.72
CA PHE A 21 -5.95 -0.92 -9.82
C PHE A 21 -7.14 -0.09 -10.31
N PHE A 22 -7.20 1.20 -9.97
CA PHE A 22 -8.22 2.12 -10.46
C PHE A 22 -8.11 2.36 -11.96
N PHE A 23 -6.91 2.71 -12.46
CA PHE A 23 -6.69 2.93 -13.90
C PHE A 23 -6.89 1.65 -14.70
N LEU A 24 -6.50 0.49 -14.14
CA LEU A 24 -6.75 -0.80 -14.75
C LEU A 24 -8.25 -1.09 -14.87
N GLY A 25 -9.02 -0.87 -13.79
CA GLY A 25 -10.48 -1.03 -13.79
C GLY A 25 -11.18 -0.09 -14.76
N TYR A 26 -10.74 1.19 -14.80
CA TYR A 26 -11.25 2.18 -15.75
C TYR A 26 -11.01 1.78 -17.22
N TYR A 27 -9.80 1.28 -17.54
CA TYR A 27 -9.48 0.82 -18.89
C TYR A 27 -10.31 -0.41 -19.30
N LEU A 28 -10.52 -1.35 -18.37
CA LEU A 28 -11.36 -2.52 -18.61
C LEU A 28 -12.83 -2.15 -18.80
N ASP A 29 -13.39 -1.24 -17.98
CA ASP A 29 -14.76 -0.77 -18.14
C ASP A 29 -14.98 -0.07 -19.49
N GLY A 30 -14.00 0.73 -19.94
CA GLY A 30 -14.04 1.35 -21.27
C GLY A 30 -13.99 0.34 -22.42
N ARG A 31 -13.34 -0.82 -22.23
CA ARG A 31 -13.23 -1.87 -23.26
C ARG A 31 -14.44 -2.79 -23.31
N TRP A 32 -15.09 -3.06 -22.17
CA TRP A 32 -16.22 -3.99 -22.08
C TRP A 32 -17.60 -3.31 -22.00
N GLY A 33 -17.65 -1.98 -21.83
CA GLY A 33 -18.90 -1.23 -21.75
C GLY A 33 -19.74 -1.58 -20.51
N THR A 34 -19.12 -2.19 -19.48
CA THR A 34 -19.77 -2.78 -18.29
C THR A 34 -20.27 -1.76 -17.25
N GLY A 35 -20.41 -0.47 -17.61
CA GLY A 35 -20.65 0.60 -16.62
C GLY A 35 -19.48 0.74 -15.63
N PRO A 36 -19.54 1.52 -14.54
CA PRO A 36 -18.38 1.74 -13.64
C PRO A 36 -18.08 0.56 -12.69
N TRP A 37 -18.46 -0.67 -13.05
CA TRP A 37 -18.43 -1.84 -12.16
C TRP A 37 -17.02 -2.43 -12.00
N LEU A 38 -16.23 -2.56 -13.08
CA LEU A 38 -14.85 -3.05 -12.96
C LEU A 38 -13.96 -2.01 -12.28
N MET A 39 -14.26 -0.74 -12.48
CA MET A 39 -13.62 0.37 -11.79
C MET A 39 -13.93 0.35 -10.28
N LEU A 40 -15.18 0.09 -9.88
CA LEU A 40 -15.57 -0.11 -8.48
C LEU A 40 -14.88 -1.33 -7.86
N ALA A 41 -14.84 -2.46 -8.57
CA ALA A 41 -14.16 -3.67 -8.11
C ALA A 41 -12.64 -3.44 -8.00
N GLY A 42 -12.03 -2.83 -9.01
CA GLY A 42 -10.62 -2.44 -9.01
C GLY A 42 -10.27 -1.48 -7.89
N ALA A 43 -11.11 -0.46 -7.65
CA ALA A 43 -10.94 0.47 -6.53
C ALA A 43 -11.05 -0.23 -5.18
N ALA A 44 -12.02 -1.14 -5.00
CA ALA A 44 -12.16 -1.92 -3.76
C ALA A 44 -10.95 -2.83 -3.51
N VAL A 45 -10.46 -3.51 -4.55
CA VAL A 45 -9.26 -4.36 -4.47
C VAL A 45 -8.00 -3.52 -4.21
N GLY A 46 -7.83 -2.40 -4.90
CA GLY A 46 -6.72 -1.48 -4.69
C GLY A 46 -6.72 -0.87 -3.29
N PHE A 47 -7.90 -0.52 -2.79
CA PHE A 47 -8.08 -0.04 -1.42
C PHE A 47 -7.72 -1.12 -0.39
N ALA A 48 -8.26 -2.34 -0.53
CA ALA A 48 -7.96 -3.45 0.37
C ALA A 48 -6.47 -3.85 0.35
N GLY A 49 -5.87 -3.94 -0.85
CA GLY A 49 -4.45 -4.27 -1.02
C GLY A 49 -3.53 -3.18 -0.47
N GLY A 50 -3.88 -1.91 -0.71
CA GLY A 50 -3.21 -0.79 -0.09
C GLY A 50 -3.28 -0.83 1.44
N LEU A 51 -4.48 -1.04 2.00
CA LEU A 51 -4.67 -1.08 3.45
C LEU A 51 -3.84 -2.20 4.07
N TYR A 52 -3.78 -3.35 3.39
CA TYR A 52 -2.93 -4.46 3.78
C TYR A 52 -1.44 -4.09 3.79
N SER A 53 -0.93 -3.40 2.76
CA SER A 53 0.47 -2.96 2.74
C SER A 53 0.78 -1.95 3.87
N LEU A 54 -0.16 -1.04 4.14
CA LEU A 54 -0.07 -0.10 5.26
C LEU A 54 0.02 -0.84 6.60
N PHE A 55 -0.94 -1.72 6.91
CA PHE A 55 -0.94 -2.49 8.16
C PHE A 55 0.27 -3.40 8.31
N LYS A 56 0.67 -4.09 7.23
CA LYS A 56 1.85 -4.95 7.22
C LYS A 56 3.11 -4.15 7.55
N THR A 57 3.24 -2.95 7.02
CA THR A 57 4.42 -2.10 7.26
C THR A 57 4.41 -1.51 8.66
N LEU A 58 3.25 -1.08 9.16
CA LEU A 58 3.10 -0.64 10.55
C LEU A 58 3.50 -1.76 11.54
N SER A 59 3.07 -2.99 11.30
CA SER A 59 3.46 -4.16 12.12
C SER A 59 4.96 -4.46 12.07
N ARG A 60 5.62 -4.21 10.93
CA ARG A 60 7.09 -4.34 10.79
C ARG A 60 7.85 -3.24 11.51
N LEU A 61 7.36 -2.01 11.47
CA LEU A 61 7.94 -0.87 12.20
C LEU A 61 7.82 -1.04 13.72
N SER A 62 6.75 -1.68 14.19
CA SER A 62 6.57 -2.02 15.61
C SER A 62 7.45 -3.17 16.11
N SER A 63 8.21 -3.86 15.25
CA SER A 63 9.20 -4.83 15.70
C SER A 63 10.50 -4.10 16.04
N PRO A 64 10.90 -4.01 17.33
CA PRO A 64 12.22 -3.53 17.67
C PRO A 64 13.20 -4.55 17.10
N LYS A 65 13.87 -4.19 16.02
CA LYS A 65 15.00 -4.96 15.49
C LYS A 65 16.03 -4.98 16.62
N ARG A 66 16.13 -6.14 17.28
CA ARG A 66 17.01 -6.41 18.42
C ARG A 66 18.32 -5.65 18.25
N ALA A 67 18.55 -4.69 19.14
CA ALA A 67 19.83 -4.07 19.34
C ALA A 67 20.87 -5.18 19.46
N GLY A 68 21.92 -5.09 18.65
CA GLY A 68 23.00 -6.05 18.64
C GLY A 68 23.52 -6.28 20.05
N ARG A 69 23.77 -7.55 20.38
CA ARG A 69 24.61 -7.92 21.53
C ARG A 69 26.01 -7.36 21.29
N PRO A 70 26.57 -6.55 22.20
CA PRO A 70 27.99 -6.63 22.50
C PRO A 70 28.18 -7.79 23.49
N GLY A 71 29.02 -8.76 23.14
CA GLY A 71 29.50 -9.75 24.10
C GLY A 71 30.50 -9.09 25.06
N PRO A 72 30.58 -9.53 26.34
CA PRO A 72 31.51 -8.97 27.31
C PRO A 72 32.93 -9.47 27.02
N ASP A 73 33.90 -8.54 26.96
CA ASP A 73 35.34 -8.80 27.07
C ASP A 73 35.82 -8.67 28.52
#